data_AF-A0A392QV51-F1
#
_entry.id   AF-A0A392QV51-F1
#
_cell.length_a   1.000
_cell.length_b   1.000
_cell.length_c   1.000
_cell.angle_alpha   90.00
_cell.angle_beta   90.00
_cell.angle_gamma   90.00
#
_symmetry.space_group_name_H-M   'P 1'
#
loop_
_entity.id
_entity.type
_entity.pdbx_description
1 polymer ?
#
loop_
_entity_poly.entity_id
_entity_poly.type
_entity_poly.pdbx_seq_one_letter_code
_entity_poly.pdbx_strand_id
1 'polypeptide(L)' 'MCVRIGKPPQIDISALRENYISPEFLEHQVEADPLNQFHKWFDDALAAGLKEPNAMGLST' A
#
# COMPACT_ATOMS: atom_id res chain seq x y z
N MET A 1 -36.63 -33.26 11.11
CA MET A 1 -36.72 -31.86 10.66
C MET A 1 -35.46 -31.55 9.86
N CYS A 2 -35.59 -31.30 8.56
CA CYS A 2 -34.44 -31.00 7.69
C CYS A 2 -34.29 -29.47 7.61
N VAL A 3 -33.19 -28.94 8.13
CA VAL A 3 -32.88 -27.50 8.03
C VAL A 3 -32.35 -27.24 6.62
N ARG A 4 -33.10 -26.50 5.80
CA ARG A 4 -32.61 -25.96 4.54
C ARG A 4 -31.65 -24.82 4.86
N ILE A 5 -30.34 -25.07 4.81
CA ILE A 5 -29.35 -24.00 4.83
C ILE A 5 -29.52 -23.22 3.52
N GLY A 6 -30.01 -21.98 3.62
CA GLY A 6 -30.16 -21.08 2.48
C GLY A 6 -28.80 -20.83 1.81
N LYS A 7 -28.83 -20.62 0.49
CA LYS A 7 -27.64 -20.32 -0.32
C LYS A 7 -26.89 -19.13 0.31
N PRO A 8 -25.56 -19.22 0.52
CA PRO A 8 -24.78 -18.11 1.06
C PRO A 8 -24.95 -16.87 0.17
N PRO A 9 -24.92 -15.66 0.75
CA PRO A 9 -24.99 -14.44 -0.03
C PRO A 9 -23.92 -14.48 -1.12
N GLN A 10 -24.30 -14.16 -2.34
CA GLN A 10 -23.39 -14.09 -3.47
C GLN A 10 -22.54 -12.83 -3.30
N ILE A 11 -21.43 -12.95 -2.56
CA ILE A 11 -20.47 -11.88 -2.36
C ILE A 11 -19.65 -11.74 -3.64
N ASP A 12 -19.63 -10.54 -4.20
CA ASP A 12 -18.69 -10.21 -5.26
C ASP A 12 -17.30 -10.07 -4.65
N ILE A 13 -16.50 -11.14 -4.75
CA ILE A 13 -15.13 -11.21 -4.20
C ILE A 13 -14.25 -10.12 -4.83
N SER A 14 -14.55 -9.65 -6.04
CA SER A 14 -13.77 -8.59 -6.69
C SER A 14 -13.91 -7.24 -5.98
N ALA A 15 -15.06 -6.98 -5.36
CA ALA A 15 -15.32 -5.76 -4.61
C ALA A 15 -14.56 -5.67 -3.27
N LEU A 16 -13.90 -6.75 -2.83
CA LEU A 16 -13.07 -6.77 -1.62
C LEU A 16 -11.64 -6.25 -1.88
N ARG A 17 -11.28 -5.99 -3.14
CA ARG A 17 -9.94 -5.54 -3.50
C ARG A 17 -9.85 -4.03 -3.39
N GLU A 18 -8.89 -3.57 -2.61
CA GLU A 18 -8.45 -2.19 -2.67
C GLU A 18 -7.72 -1.92 -3.99
N ASN A 19 -8.05 -0.81 -4.64
CA ASN A 19 -7.39 -0.38 -5.86
C ASN A 19 -6.19 0.49 -5.48
N TYR A 20 -5.01 -0.13 -5.42
CA TYR A 20 -3.75 0.54 -5.12
C TYR A 20 -3.20 1.33 -6.33
N ILE A 21 -4.01 2.21 -6.91
CA ILE A 21 -3.59 3.06 -8.02
C ILE A 21 -2.88 4.29 -7.44
N SER A 22 -1.57 4.38 -7.68
CA SER A 22 -0.78 5.59 -7.40
C SER A 22 -0.42 6.29 -8.72
N PRO A 23 -0.08 7.59 -8.69
CA PRO A 23 0.47 8.29 -9.84
C PRO A 23 1.71 7.59 -10.39
N GLU A 24 1.99 7.78 -11.67
CA GLU A 24 3.25 7.31 -12.26
C GLU A 24 4.46 7.99 -11.60
N PHE A 25 5.57 7.26 -11.52
CA PHE A 25 6.87 7.78 -11.10
C PHE A 25 7.91 7.40 -12.16
N LEU A 26 8.50 8.39 -12.81
CA LEU A 26 9.38 8.23 -13.98
C LEU A 26 10.85 8.44 -13.61
N GLU A 27 11.76 7.88 -14.40
CA GLU A 27 13.21 7.91 -14.14
C GLU A 27 13.78 9.33 -14.01
N HIS A 28 13.23 10.30 -14.73
CA HIS A 28 13.68 11.70 -14.65
C HIS A 28 13.17 12.44 -13.41
N GLN A 29 12.28 11.83 -12.61
CA GLN A 29 11.72 12.41 -11.39
C GLN A 29 12.48 11.98 -10.13
N VAL A 30 13.39 11.01 -10.27
CA VAL A 30 14.24 10.52 -9.17
C VAL A 30 15.49 11.38 -9.04
N GLU A 31 15.91 11.64 -7.81
CA GLU A 31 17.19 12.28 -7.55
C GLU A 31 18.33 11.36 -8.00
N ALA A 32 19.41 11.96 -8.49
CA ALA A 32 20.60 11.22 -8.93
C ALA A 32 21.32 10.53 -7.76
N ASP A 33 21.30 11.15 -6.57
CA ASP A 33 21.82 10.55 -5.35
C ASP A 33 20.70 9.78 -4.62
N PRO A 34 20.84 8.46 -4.42
CA PRO A 34 19.83 7.65 -3.77
C PRO A 34 19.56 8.06 -2.31
N LEU A 35 20.54 8.64 -1.61
CA LEU A 35 20.35 9.12 -0.23
C LEU A 35 19.51 10.40 -0.20
N ASN A 36 19.66 11.27 -1.20
CA ASN A 36 18.80 12.45 -1.34
C ASN A 36 17.37 12.05 -1.68
N GLN A 37 17.20 11.05 -2.56
CA GLN A 37 15.86 10.50 -2.85
C GLN A 37 15.21 9.91 -1.61
N PHE A 38 15.97 9.16 -0.81
CA PHE A 38 15.48 8.59 0.44
C PHE A 38 15.03 9.69 1.41
N HIS A 39 15.84 10.72 1.65
CA HIS A 39 15.47 11.82 2.54
C HIS A 39 14.17 12.50 2.10
N LYS A 40 14.04 12.79 0.81
CA LYS A 40 12.82 13.38 0.23
C LYS A 40 11.57 12.54 0.56
N TRP A 41 11.62 11.24 0.29
CA TRP A 41 10.48 10.35 0.59
C TRP A 41 10.23 10.15 2.07
N PHE A 42 11.30 10.13 2.88
CA PHE A 42 11.17 10.02 4.33
C PHE A 42 10.51 11.28 4.92
N ASP A 43 10.91 12.46 4.45
CA ASP A 43 10.28 13.74 4.83
C ASP A 43 8.81 13.79 4.40
N ASP A 44 8.48 13.30 3.20
CA ASP A 44 7.08 13.18 2.75
C ASP A 44 6.27 12.24 3.67
N ALA A 45 6.84 11.11 4.08
CA ALA A 45 6.21 10.16 5.00
C ALA A 45 5.99 10.76 6.40
N LEU A 46 6.94 11.56 6.89
CA LEU A 46 6.82 12.31 8.15
C LEU A 46 5.72 13.38 8.04
N ALA A 47 5.70 14.15 6.95
CA ALA A 47 4.70 15.19 6.71
C ALA A 47 3.29 14.61 6.58
N ALA A 48 3.15 13.42 6.01
CA ALA A 48 1.89 12.67 5.92
C ALA A 48 1.46 12.04 7.27
N GLY A 49 2.31 12.07 8.30
CA GLY A 49 2.00 11.51 9.62
C GLY A 49 1.87 9.99 9.61
N LEU A 50 2.60 9.30 8.72
CA LEU A 50 2.59 7.84 8.68
C LEU A 50 3.11 7.26 10.00
N LYS A 51 2.50 6.15 10.42
CA LYS A 51 2.93 5.45 11.62
C LYS A 51 4.23 4.70 11.34
N GLU A 52 5.21 4.88 12.23
CA GLU A 52 6.51 4.19 12.17
C GLU A 52 7.18 4.30 10.79
N PRO A 53 7.41 5.52 10.25
CA PRO A 53 7.93 5.71 8.90
C PRO A 53 9.35 5.16 8.69
N ASN A 54 10.04 4.84 9.79
CA ASN A 54 11.36 4.24 9.83
C ASN A 54 11.35 2.71 10.04
N ALA A 55 10.17 2.07 10.17
CA ALA A 55 10.08 0.63 10.32
C ALA A 55 10.55 -0.08 9.03
N MET A 56 11.44 -1.06 9.18
CA MET A 56 12.03 -1.80 8.07
C MET A 56 11.96 -3.31 8.33
N GLY A 57 11.58 -4.09 7.32
CA GLY A 57 11.68 -5.54 7.34
C GLY A 57 13.07 -5.98 6.91
N LEU A 58 13.87 -6.51 7.84
CA LEU A 58 15.22 -7.02 7.57
C LEU A 58 15.20 -8.55 7.41
N SER A 59 15.78 -9.06 6.33
CA SER A 59 15.99 -10.50 6.10
C SER A 59 17.49 -10.80 6.02
N THR A 60 17.93 -11.92 6.61
CA THR A 60 19.34 -12.33 6.72
C THR A 60 19.63 -13.63 5.99
#